data_AF-A4SAR6-F1
#
_entry.id   AF-A4SAR6-F1
#
_cell.length_a   1.000
_cell.length_b   1.000
_cell.length_c   1.000
_cell.angle_alpha   90.00
_cell.angle_beta   90.00
_cell.angle_gamma   90.00
#
_symmetry.space_group_name_H-M   'P 1'
#
loop_
_entity.id
_entity.type
_entity.pdbx_description
1 polymer ?
#
loop_
_entity_poly.entity_id
_entity_poly.type
_entity_poly.pdbx_seq_one_letter_code
_entity_poly.pdbx_strand_id
1 'polypeptide(L)'
;MASERAREEGEKPRYGLGEGPYALNEDDTAKDPVAFREALLEDQEKLKDIERDEALAKALLGEDTGAMQEALKKLVAIARHQAEQDSNYDMNSSDIMRARCTVPRDPTVLYQGMLKAGLQYGPSFRLLSQVWVPEALDREQREGGGAS
;
A
#
# COMPACT_ATOMS: atom_id res chain seq x y z
N MET A 1 3.02 -47.46 29.33
CA MET A 1 3.94 -46.33 29.17
C MET A 1 4.24 -46.18 27.69
N ALA A 2 3.55 -45.27 27.00
CA ALA A 2 3.84 -44.92 25.62
C ALA A 2 3.79 -43.39 25.56
N SER A 3 4.93 -42.77 25.80
CA SER A 3 5.08 -41.32 25.77
C SER A 3 6.47 -41.04 25.25
N GLU A 4 6.59 -40.77 23.95
CA GLU A 4 7.70 -39.99 23.40
C GLU A 4 7.41 -39.55 21.96
N ARG A 5 6.96 -38.30 21.86
CA ARG A 5 7.46 -37.25 20.95
C ARG A 5 7.74 -37.59 19.48
N ALA A 6 6.81 -37.15 18.63
CA ALA A 6 7.12 -36.44 17.38
C ALA A 6 6.04 -35.35 17.20
N ARG A 7 6.16 -34.22 17.91
CA ARG A 7 6.55 -32.92 17.34
C ARG A 7 5.78 -32.58 16.06
N GLU A 8 4.62 -31.96 16.29
CA GLU A 8 4.09 -30.81 15.57
C GLU A 8 4.78 -30.51 14.23
N GLU A 9 4.10 -30.84 13.13
CA GLU A 9 4.36 -30.24 11.82
C GLU A 9 4.09 -28.74 11.96
N GLY A 10 5.15 -28.01 12.30
CA GLY A 10 5.10 -26.57 12.52
C GLY A 10 4.67 -25.88 11.25
N GLU A 11 3.49 -25.25 11.30
CA GLU A 11 3.06 -24.24 10.35
C GLU A 11 4.15 -23.16 10.31
N LYS A 12 5.04 -23.24 9.31
CA LYS A 12 6.10 -22.26 9.14
C LYS A 12 5.42 -20.90 8.92
N PRO A 13 5.83 -19.85 9.64
CA PRO A 13 5.23 -18.54 9.50
C PRO A 13 5.25 -18.08 8.04
N ARG A 14 4.09 -17.69 7.51
CA ARG A 14 4.00 -17.07 6.19
C ARG A 14 4.68 -15.71 6.27
N TYR A 15 5.81 -15.58 5.60
CA TYR A 15 6.57 -14.34 5.54
C TYR A 15 6.12 -13.48 4.36
N GLY A 16 5.91 -12.19 4.62
CA GLY A 16 5.71 -11.17 3.59
C GLY A 16 7.01 -10.79 2.87
N LEU A 17 6.90 -10.14 1.72
CA LEU A 17 8.06 -9.59 1.01
C LEU A 17 8.74 -8.53 1.89
N GLY A 18 10.01 -8.71 2.23
CA GLY A 18 10.75 -7.87 3.17
C GLY A 18 10.86 -8.42 4.59
N GLU A 19 10.21 -9.55 4.90
CA GLU A 19 10.25 -10.17 6.23
C GLU A 19 10.93 -11.56 6.21
N GLY A 20 11.67 -11.86 7.28
CA GLY A 20 12.31 -13.16 7.48
C GLY A 20 13.23 -13.58 6.32
N PRO A 21 13.09 -14.79 5.74
CA PRO A 21 13.90 -15.25 4.61
C PRO A 21 13.67 -14.46 3.32
N TYR A 22 12.61 -13.64 3.25
CA TYR A 22 12.34 -12.71 2.15
C TYR A 22 12.85 -11.29 2.43
N ALA A 23 13.75 -11.11 3.40
CA ALA A 23 14.30 -9.80 3.71
C ALA A 23 15.06 -9.21 2.51
N LEU A 24 14.81 -7.92 2.26
CA LEU A 24 15.44 -7.17 1.18
C LEU A 24 16.46 -6.15 1.73
N ASN A 25 17.51 -5.87 0.97
CA ASN A 25 18.44 -4.77 1.17
C ASN A 25 17.83 -3.46 0.67
N GLU A 26 18.52 -2.34 0.94
CA GLU A 26 18.15 -1.01 0.43
C GLU A 26 18.15 -0.94 -1.11
N ASP A 27 18.95 -1.78 -1.77
CA ASP A 27 19.00 -1.90 -3.24
C ASP A 27 17.91 -2.80 -3.84
N ASP A 28 16.90 -3.19 -3.05
CA ASP A 28 15.81 -4.10 -3.43
C ASP A 28 16.27 -5.52 -3.82
N THR A 29 17.49 -5.90 -3.39
CA THR A 29 18.03 -7.27 -3.49
C THR A 29 17.67 -8.09 -2.25
N ALA A 30 17.51 -9.41 -2.36
CA ALA A 30 17.36 -10.26 -1.17
C ALA A 30 18.66 -10.27 -0.36
N LYS A 31 18.54 -10.11 0.96
CA LYS A 31 19.67 -10.18 1.91
C LYS A 31 20.39 -11.52 1.81
N ASP A 32 19.60 -12.59 1.74
CA ASP A 32 20.08 -13.96 1.59
C ASP A 32 19.44 -14.60 0.34
N PRO A 33 20.11 -14.57 -0.82
CA PRO A 33 19.57 -15.11 -2.07
C PRO A 33 19.20 -16.59 -1.98
N VAL A 34 19.99 -17.37 -1.25
CA VAL A 34 19.78 -18.81 -1.06
C VAL A 34 18.57 -19.07 -0.16
N ALA A 35 18.46 -18.36 0.97
CA ALA A 35 17.32 -18.49 1.87
C ALA A 35 16.01 -18.05 1.22
N PHE A 36 16.06 -17.00 0.38
CA PHE A 36 14.92 -16.55 -0.41
C PHE A 36 14.46 -17.65 -1.37
N ARG A 37 15.40 -18.28 -2.11
CA ARG A 37 15.10 -19.36 -3.06
C ARG A 37 14.55 -20.60 -2.35
N GLU A 38 15.14 -21.00 -1.23
CA GLU A 38 14.64 -22.13 -0.43
C GLU A 38 13.24 -21.85 0.11
N ALA A 39 12.99 -20.67 0.67
CA ALA A 39 11.66 -20.29 1.13
C ALA A 39 10.63 -20.27 -0.01
N LEU A 40 11.04 -19.85 -1.20
CA LEU A 40 10.19 -19.82 -2.40
C LEU A 40 9.91 -21.21 -2.97
N LEU A 41 10.87 -22.15 -2.86
CA LEU A 41 10.69 -23.57 -3.18
C LEU A 41 9.76 -24.28 -2.19
N GLU A 42 9.81 -23.89 -0.91
CA GLU A 42 8.92 -24.40 0.13
C GLU A 42 7.49 -23.86 -0.01
N ASP A 43 7.33 -22.63 -0.51
CA ASP A 43 6.03 -21.97 -0.70
C ASP A 43 5.38 -22.40 -2.04
N GLN A 44 4.71 -23.56 -2.01
CA GLN A 44 4.01 -24.16 -3.16
C GLN A 44 2.96 -23.26 -3.82
N GLU A 45 2.37 -22.29 -3.10
CA GLU A 45 1.45 -21.32 -3.70
C GLU A 45 2.21 -20.33 -4.57
N LYS A 46 3.25 -19.69 -4.03
CA LYS A 46 4.09 -18.75 -4.77
C LYS A 46 4.80 -19.42 -5.94
N LEU A 47 5.22 -20.67 -5.76
CA LEU A 47 5.88 -21.44 -6.80
C LEU A 47 4.96 -21.68 -8.01
N LYS A 48 3.68 -22.01 -7.79
CA LYS A 48 2.71 -22.14 -8.89
C LYS A 48 2.47 -20.85 -9.65
N ASP A 49 2.44 -19.72 -8.95
CA ASP A 49 2.28 -18.41 -9.60
C ASP A 49 3.52 -17.98 -10.36
N ILE A 50 4.71 -18.37 -9.90
CA ILE A 50 5.98 -18.09 -10.58
C ILE A 50 6.21 -19.04 -11.75
N GLU A 51 5.82 -20.32 -11.65
CA GLU A 51 5.85 -21.30 -12.75
C GLU A 51 4.94 -20.92 -13.92
N ARG A 52 3.92 -20.09 -13.69
CA ARG A 52 3.10 -19.53 -14.79
C ARG A 52 3.91 -18.62 -15.71
N ASP A 53 4.98 -18.01 -15.22
CA ASP A 53 5.91 -17.21 -16.00
C ASP A 53 7.26 -17.93 -16.08
N GLU A 54 7.47 -18.67 -17.17
CA GLU A 54 8.68 -19.47 -17.40
C GLU A 54 9.97 -18.63 -17.33
N ALA A 55 9.91 -17.36 -17.76
CA ALA A 55 11.06 -16.45 -17.69
C ALA A 55 11.36 -16.07 -16.23
N LEU A 56 10.31 -15.84 -15.43
CA LEU A 56 10.43 -15.50 -14.02
C LEU A 56 10.90 -16.69 -13.19
N ALA A 57 10.34 -17.89 -13.42
CA ALA A 57 10.77 -19.13 -12.78
C ALA A 57 12.24 -19.41 -13.08
N LYS A 58 12.68 -19.26 -14.34
CA LYS A 58 14.08 -19.46 -14.70
C LYS A 58 15.02 -18.44 -14.04
N ALA A 59 14.59 -17.19 -13.88
CA ALA A 59 15.40 -16.16 -13.23
C ALA A 59 15.45 -16.33 -11.70
N LEU A 60 14.34 -16.66 -11.04
CA LEU A 60 14.26 -16.77 -9.58
C LEU A 60 14.70 -18.15 -9.04
N LEU A 61 14.46 -19.23 -9.79
CA LEU A 61 14.83 -20.60 -9.42
C LEU A 61 16.07 -21.11 -10.16
N GLY A 62 16.73 -20.25 -10.95
CA GLY A 62 17.97 -20.57 -11.64
C GLY A 62 19.16 -20.79 -10.69
N GLU A 63 20.26 -21.29 -11.23
CA GLU A 63 21.54 -21.40 -10.50
C GLU A 63 22.26 -20.04 -10.38
N ASP A 64 21.86 -19.06 -11.19
CA ASP A 64 22.48 -17.74 -11.23
C ASP A 64 21.84 -16.80 -10.20
N THR A 65 22.55 -16.62 -9.08
CA THR A 65 22.17 -15.68 -8.02
C THR A 65 22.13 -14.23 -8.49
N GLY A 66 22.92 -13.84 -9.49
CA GLY A 66 22.91 -12.49 -10.06
C GLY A 66 21.62 -12.23 -10.84
N ALA A 67 21.24 -13.16 -11.72
CA ALA A 67 20.01 -13.08 -12.51
C ALA A 67 18.75 -13.03 -11.61
N MET A 68 18.73 -13.82 -10.53
CA MET A 68 17.66 -13.79 -9.52
C MET A 68 17.52 -12.41 -8.88
N GLN A 69 18.65 -11.80 -8.48
CA GLN A 69 18.65 -10.51 -7.83
C GLN A 69 18.22 -9.38 -8.77
N GLU A 70 18.62 -9.42 -10.05
CA GLU A 70 18.13 -8.47 -11.05
C GLU A 70 16.62 -8.62 -11.32
N ALA A 71 16.12 -9.85 -11.39
CA ALA A 71 14.69 -10.10 -11.56
C ALA A 71 13.90 -9.61 -10.34
N LEU A 72 14.41 -9.85 -9.13
CA LEU A 72 13.81 -9.37 -7.90
C LEU A 72 13.74 -7.83 -7.85
N LYS A 73 14.84 -7.13 -8.19
CA LYS A 73 14.84 -5.67 -8.31
C LYS A 73 13.76 -5.16 -9.25
N LYS A 74 13.64 -5.78 -10.43
CA LYS A 74 12.62 -5.40 -11.43
C LYS A 74 11.21 -5.64 -10.88
N LEU A 75 10.95 -6.78 -10.23
CA LEU A 75 9.65 -7.08 -9.64
C LEU A 75 9.29 -6.10 -8.53
N VAL A 76 10.21 -5.79 -7.62
CA VAL A 76 9.98 -4.83 -6.53
C VAL A 76 9.70 -3.43 -7.09
N ALA A 77 10.44 -3.02 -8.12
CA ALA A 77 10.19 -1.75 -8.81
C ALA A 77 8.80 -1.71 -9.47
N ILE A 78 8.38 -2.79 -10.14
CA ILE A 78 7.04 -2.91 -10.75
C ILE A 78 5.96 -2.88 -9.67
N ALA A 79 6.13 -3.62 -8.58
CA ALA A 79 5.18 -3.68 -7.48
C ALA A 79 5.02 -2.32 -6.78
N ARG A 80 6.12 -1.59 -6.54
CA ARG A 80 6.07 -0.21 -6.02
C ARG A 80 5.36 0.71 -7.00
N HIS A 81 5.71 0.65 -8.29
CA HIS A 81 5.08 1.49 -9.29
C HIS A 81 3.57 1.20 -9.43
N GLN A 82 3.14 -0.05 -9.31
CA GLN A 82 1.71 -0.41 -9.27
C GLN A 82 1.03 0.12 -8.00
N ALA A 83 1.64 -0.05 -6.81
CA ALA A 83 1.08 0.50 -5.58
C ALA A 83 0.96 2.03 -5.62
N GLU A 84 1.95 2.71 -6.18
CA GLU A 84 1.90 4.15 -6.45
C GLU A 84 0.80 4.48 -7.45
N GLN A 85 0.69 3.76 -8.56
CA GLN A 85 -0.35 3.99 -9.57
C GLN A 85 -1.75 3.77 -9.01
N ASP A 86 -1.99 2.74 -8.21
CA ASP A 86 -3.29 2.48 -7.58
C ASP A 86 -3.65 3.60 -6.60
N SER A 87 -2.68 4.06 -5.79
CA SER A 87 -2.88 5.21 -4.91
C SER A 87 -3.17 6.50 -5.69
N ASN A 88 -2.52 6.66 -6.85
CA ASN A 88 -2.62 7.85 -7.68
C ASN A 88 -3.89 7.82 -8.55
N TYR A 89 -4.37 6.64 -8.95
CA TYR A 89 -5.63 6.47 -9.71
C TYR A 89 -6.83 6.93 -8.87
N ASP A 90 -6.80 6.63 -7.57
CA ASP A 90 -7.81 7.07 -6.63
C ASP A 90 -7.82 8.61 -6.44
N MET A 91 -6.64 9.24 -6.53
CA MET A 91 -6.47 10.70 -6.44
C MET A 91 -6.73 11.45 -7.76
N ASN A 92 -6.57 10.81 -8.92
CA ASN A 92 -6.61 11.47 -10.23
C ASN A 92 -7.97 11.38 -10.94
N SER A 93 -8.90 10.56 -10.43
CA SER A 93 -10.26 10.51 -10.96
C SER A 93 -11.19 11.49 -10.22
N SER A 94 -11.52 12.59 -10.88
CA SER A 94 -12.43 13.61 -10.34
C SER A 94 -13.82 13.05 -9.98
N ASP A 95 -14.27 12.02 -10.68
CA ASP A 95 -15.57 11.37 -10.42
C ASP A 95 -15.52 10.47 -9.19
N ILE A 96 -14.39 9.78 -8.94
CA ILE A 96 -14.19 9.01 -7.71
C ILE A 96 -14.18 9.94 -6.50
N MET A 97 -13.51 11.09 -6.61
CA MET A 97 -13.51 12.11 -5.56
C MET A 97 -14.90 12.69 -5.29
N ARG A 98 -15.69 12.98 -6.34
CA ARG A 98 -17.09 13.40 -6.18
C ARG A 98 -17.97 12.33 -5.55
N ALA A 99 -17.77 11.05 -5.89
CA ALA A 99 -18.53 9.96 -5.30
C ALA A 99 -18.30 9.83 -3.79
N ARG A 100 -17.09 10.17 -3.31
CA ARG A 100 -16.74 10.14 -1.88
C ARG A 100 -17.15 11.38 -1.11
N CYS A 101 -17.13 12.55 -1.76
CA CYS A 101 -17.55 13.81 -1.17
C CYS A 101 -19.05 14.00 -1.34
N THR A 102 -19.85 13.43 -0.44
CA THR A 102 -21.32 13.38 -0.55
C THR A 102 -22.06 14.45 0.25
N VAL A 103 -21.40 15.07 1.24
CA VAL A 103 -22.05 16.00 2.15
C VAL A 103 -21.86 17.44 1.65
N PRO A 104 -22.95 18.17 1.32
CA PRO A 104 -22.85 19.57 0.90
C PRO A 104 -22.47 20.45 2.10
N ARG A 105 -21.57 21.41 1.88
CA ARG A 105 -21.11 22.36 2.89
C ARG A 105 -21.29 23.79 2.42
N ASP A 106 -21.72 24.66 3.34
CA ASP A 106 -21.81 26.10 3.09
C ASP A 106 -20.40 26.73 2.98
N PRO A 107 -20.05 27.33 1.83
CA PRO A 107 -18.78 28.03 1.65
C PRO A 107 -18.56 29.17 2.65
N THR A 108 -19.63 29.79 3.15
CA THR A 108 -19.56 30.90 4.11
C THR A 108 -18.92 30.47 5.41
N VAL A 109 -19.30 29.29 5.92
CA VAL A 109 -18.74 28.69 7.15
C VAL A 109 -17.26 28.38 6.96
N LEU A 110 -16.85 27.93 5.77
CA LEU A 110 -15.44 27.69 5.45
C LEU A 110 -14.62 28.98 5.56
N TYR A 111 -15.08 30.07 4.94
CA TYR A 111 -14.37 31.36 5.02
C TYR A 111 -14.39 31.95 6.43
N GLN A 112 -15.43 31.71 7.24
CA GLN A 112 -15.44 32.09 8.65
C GLN A 112 -14.40 31.32 9.46
N GLY A 113 -14.24 30.02 9.22
CA GLY A 113 -13.18 29.21 9.82
C GLY A 113 -11.78 29.71 9.44
N MET A 114 -11.57 30.01 8.16
CA MET A 114 -10.32 30.60 7.68
C MET A 114 -10.06 31.98 8.31
N LEU A 115 -11.10 32.80 8.49
CA LEU A 115 -10.99 34.08 9.17
C LEU A 115 -10.57 33.92 10.65
N LYS A 116 -11.11 32.92 11.37
CA LYS A 116 -10.67 32.58 12.74
C LYS A 116 -9.18 32.21 12.78
N ALA A 117 -8.66 31.60 11.70
CA ALA A 117 -7.23 31.29 11.54
C ALA A 117 -6.37 32.47 11.04
N GLY A 118 -6.95 33.66 10.85
CA GLY A 118 -6.25 34.87 10.36
C GLY A 118 -6.16 35.00 8.84
N LEU A 119 -6.79 34.09 8.09
CA LEU A 119 -6.84 34.13 6.62
C LEU A 119 -8.10 34.86 6.15
N GLN A 120 -7.97 36.17 5.90
CA GLN A 120 -9.08 36.99 5.41
C GLN A 120 -9.13 37.02 3.88
N TYR A 121 -10.16 36.40 3.30
CA TYR A 121 -10.43 36.48 1.87
C TYR A 121 -11.39 37.64 1.56
N GLY A 122 -11.02 38.52 0.64
CA GLY A 122 -11.88 39.59 0.13
C GLY A 122 -12.93 39.10 -0.87
N PRO A 123 -13.94 39.93 -1.24
CA PRO A 123 -15.04 39.52 -2.12
C PRO A 123 -14.59 38.94 -3.45
N SER A 124 -13.55 39.50 -4.07
CA SER A 124 -12.99 39.02 -5.33
C SER A 124 -12.34 37.63 -5.24
N PHE A 125 -11.98 37.18 -4.05
CA PHE A 125 -11.32 35.89 -3.80
C PHE A 125 -12.28 34.83 -3.24
N ARG A 126 -13.55 35.18 -2.99
CA ARG A 126 -14.58 34.24 -2.49
C ARG A 126 -15.40 33.65 -3.64
N LEU A 127 -14.73 32.95 -4.55
CA LEU A 127 -15.35 32.40 -5.76
C LEU A 127 -15.95 30.99 -5.59
N LEU A 128 -15.78 30.38 -4.41
CA LEU A 128 -16.35 29.06 -4.11
C LEU A 128 -17.87 29.11 -4.06
N SER A 129 -18.52 28.42 -4.99
CA SER A 129 -19.99 28.34 -5.09
C SER A 129 -20.56 27.11 -4.38
N GLN A 130 -19.88 25.97 -4.50
CA GLN A 130 -20.30 24.70 -3.93
C GLN A 130 -19.09 23.98 -3.37
N VAL A 131 -19.22 23.48 -2.15
CA VAL A 131 -18.20 22.71 -1.46
C VAL A 131 -18.84 21.42 -1.00
N TRP A 132 -18.18 20.31 -1.27
CA TRP A 132 -18.62 18.98 -0.86
C TRP A 132 -17.49 18.35 -0.06
N VAL A 133 -17.83 17.70 1.04
CA VAL A 133 -16.86 17.07 1.94
C VAL A 133 -17.21 15.60 2.15
N PRO A 134 -16.22 14.74 2.44
CA PRO A 134 -16.49 13.36 2.79
C PRO A 134 -17.16 13.27 4.17
N GLU A 135 -18.02 12.27 4.33
CA GLU A 135 -18.83 12.09 5.54
C GLU A 135 -17.97 11.90 6.81
N ALA A 136 -16.81 11.27 6.69
CA ALA A 136 -15.85 11.13 7.79
C ALA A 136 -15.35 12.48 8.32
N LEU A 137 -15.05 13.42 7.43
CA LEU A 137 -14.57 14.76 7.80
C LEU A 137 -15.72 15.60 8.40
N ASP A 138 -16.93 15.48 7.85
CA ASP A 138 -18.11 16.13 8.42
C ASP A 138 -18.40 15.62 9.85
N ARG A 139 -18.25 14.31 10.07
CA ARG A 139 -18.37 13.69 11.39
C ARG A 139 -17.30 14.21 12.36
N GLU A 140 -16.04 14.19 11.96
CA GLU A 140 -14.92 14.70 12.78
C GLU A 140 -15.11 16.18 13.14
N GLN A 141 -15.59 17.01 12.20
CA GLN A 141 -15.86 18.42 12.47
C GLN A 141 -17.08 18.66 13.37
N ARG A 142 -18.08 17.77 13.36
CA ARG A 142 -19.19 17.83 14.32
C ARG A 142 -18.77 17.37 15.71
N GLU A 143 -17.91 16.35 15.78
CA GLU A 143 -17.42 15.77 17.03
C GLU A 143 -16.33 16.63 17.69
N GLY A 144 -15.45 17.24 16.89
CA GLY A 144 -14.38 18.13 17.34
C GLY A 144 -14.75 19.63 17.36
N GLY A 145 -15.83 20.02 16.68
CA GLY A 145 -16.23 21.42 16.46
C GLY A 145 -17.50 21.85 17.20
N GLY A 146 -17.94 21.09 18.21
CA GLY A 146 -18.92 21.55 19.20
C GLY A 146 -18.32 22.52 20.21
N ALA A 147 -17.71 23.62 19.75
CA ALA A 147 -17.31 24.74 20.60
C ALA A 147 -17.33 26.06 19.81
N SER A 148 -18.50 26.70 19.86
CA SER A 148 -18.78 28.15 19.70
C SER A 148 -18.38 28.90 18.43
#